data_AF-A0A959SN09-F1
#
_entry.id   AF-A0A959SN09-F1
#
_cell.length_a   1.000
_cell.length_b   1.000
_cell.length_c   1.000
_cell.angle_alpha   90.00
_cell.angle_beta   90.00
_cell.angle_gamma   90.00
#
_symmetry.space_group_name_H-M   'P 1'
#
loop_
_entity.id
_entity.type
_entity.pdbx_description
1 polymer ?
#
loop_
_entity_poly.entity_id
_entity_poly.type
_entity_poly.pdbx_seq_one_letter_code
_entity_poly.pdbx_strand_id
1 'polypeptide(L)'
;MTIEVLRTKIHRVRVTEANLDYVGSITIDEDLVDAVGLIPGEKVQVLSVDNGERLETYVIVGERGSGVICMNGPAAHRIKAGHIVIIVSYARMEVE
;
A
#
# COMPACT_ATOMS: atom_id res chain seq x y z
N MET A 1 16.23 4.44 -22.86
CA MET A 1 15.66 3.15 -22.36
C MET A 1 14.56 3.46 -21.36
N THR A 2 13.43 2.74 -21.33
CA THR A 2 12.41 2.93 -20.28
C THR A 2 12.68 2.00 -19.10
N ILE A 3 12.72 2.55 -17.87
CA ILE A 3 12.86 1.78 -16.63
C ILE A 3 11.71 2.10 -15.66
N GLU A 4 11.55 1.30 -14.61
CA GLU A 4 10.66 1.59 -13.49
C GLU A 4 11.46 2.18 -12.32
N VAL A 5 11.13 3.41 -11.93
CA VAL A 5 11.79 4.17 -10.86
C VAL A 5 10.84 4.29 -9.68
N LEU A 6 11.36 4.19 -8.45
CA LEU A 6 10.57 4.42 -7.24
C LEU A 6 9.95 5.82 -7.29
N ARG A 7 8.63 5.90 -7.31
CA ARG A 7 7.87 7.16 -7.32
C ARG A 7 7.51 7.56 -5.90
N THR A 8 6.92 6.63 -5.15
CA THR A 8 6.33 6.90 -3.85
C THR A 8 6.67 5.78 -2.87
N LYS A 9 6.85 6.16 -1.59
CA LYS A 9 7.09 5.22 -0.49
C LYS A 9 6.44 5.71 0.81
N ILE A 10 5.60 4.87 1.41
CA ILE A 10 5.16 5.00 2.80
C ILE A 10 5.97 3.99 3.62
N HIS A 11 6.82 4.49 4.52
CA HIS A 11 7.82 3.66 5.19
C HIS A 11 7.38 3.18 6.58
N ARG A 12 7.32 1.85 6.75
CA ARG A 12 7.12 1.17 8.04
C ARG A 12 5.85 1.60 8.78
N VAL A 13 4.73 1.61 8.08
CA VAL A 13 3.41 1.83 8.70
C VAL A 13 2.87 0.53 9.27
N ARG A 14 2.08 0.65 10.33
CA ARG A 14 1.41 -0.49 10.96
C ARG A 14 0.07 -0.73 10.27
N VAL A 15 -0.18 -1.97 9.89
CA VAL A 15 -1.50 -2.42 9.42
C VAL A 15 -2.47 -2.33 10.58
N THR A 16 -3.50 -1.50 10.46
CA THR A 16 -4.52 -1.32 11.49
C THR A 16 -5.56 -2.43 11.43
N GLU A 17 -5.88 -2.90 10.22
CA GLU A 17 -6.97 -3.84 9.97
C GLU A 17 -6.61 -4.84 8.86
N ALA A 18 -7.22 -6.02 8.90
CA ALA A 18 -7.12 -7.00 7.82
C ALA A 18 -8.49 -7.67 7.65
N ASN A 19 -9.16 -7.40 6.53
CA ASN A 19 -10.53 -7.84 6.29
C ASN A 19 -10.59 -8.76 5.06
N LEU A 20 -10.85 -10.05 5.30
CA LEU A 20 -10.88 -11.07 4.25
C LEU A 20 -12.09 -10.94 3.32
N ASP A 21 -13.23 -10.49 3.84
CA ASP A 21 -14.50 -10.47 3.11
C ASP A 21 -14.71 -9.16 2.32
N TYR A 22 -13.80 -8.19 2.48
CA TYR A 22 -13.82 -6.94 1.73
C TYR A 22 -13.16 -7.07 0.35
N VAL A 23 -13.57 -6.19 -0.59
CA VAL A 23 -13.03 -6.15 -1.95
C VAL A 23 -11.51 -5.88 -1.91
N GLY A 24 -10.74 -6.86 -2.41
CA GLY A 24 -9.28 -6.86 -2.32
C GLY A 24 -8.62 -5.58 -2.84
N SER A 25 -7.66 -5.06 -2.06
CA SER A 25 -6.97 -3.77 -2.23
C SER A 25 -6.15 -3.47 -0.95
N ILE A 26 -5.56 -2.29 -0.86
CA ILE A 26 -5.14 -1.69 0.42
C ILE A 26 -5.88 -0.37 0.64
N THR A 27 -6.56 -0.22 1.78
CA THR A 27 -7.12 1.07 2.21
C THR A 27 -6.07 1.84 2.99
N ILE A 28 -5.83 3.10 2.62
CA ILE A 28 -4.82 3.97 3.23
C ILE A 28 -5.49 5.30 3.61
N ASP A 29 -5.20 5.79 4.82
CA ASP A 29 -5.58 7.15 5.27
C ASP A 29 -5.29 8.20 4.19
N GLU A 30 -6.29 9.03 3.90
CA GLU A 30 -6.22 10.12 2.93
C GLU A 30 -5.05 11.09 3.19
N ASP A 31 -4.72 11.40 4.45
CA ASP A 31 -3.59 12.28 4.78
C ASP A 31 -2.25 11.66 4.34
N LEU A 32 -2.11 10.34 4.45
CA LEU A 32 -0.92 9.63 3.98
C LEU A 32 -0.89 9.58 2.45
N VAL A 33 -2.03 9.30 1.81
CA VAL A 33 -2.17 9.29 0.34
C VAL A 33 -1.73 10.64 -0.24
N ASP A 34 -2.25 11.74 0.31
CA ASP A 34 -1.92 13.10 -0.11
C ASP A 34 -0.44 13.43 0.14
N ALA A 35 0.08 13.09 1.32
CA ALA A 35 1.46 13.39 1.70
C ALA A 35 2.49 12.76 0.76
N VAL A 36 2.18 11.62 0.15
CA VAL A 36 3.07 10.92 -0.77
C VAL A 36 2.61 10.94 -2.24
N GLY A 37 1.52 11.66 -2.53
CA GLY A 37 0.97 11.83 -3.87
C GLY A 37 0.50 10.53 -4.55
N LEU A 38 -0.04 9.58 -3.77
CA LEU A 38 -0.74 8.41 -4.32
C LEU A 38 -2.12 8.82 -4.85
N ILE A 39 -2.65 8.05 -5.80
CA ILE A 39 -3.96 8.30 -6.41
C ILE A 39 -4.88 7.08 -6.17
N PRO A 40 -6.20 7.26 -5.97
CA PRO A 40 -7.14 6.14 -5.94
C PRO A 40 -6.96 5.21 -7.16
N GLY A 41 -6.85 3.90 -6.91
CA GLY A 41 -6.61 2.91 -7.95
C GLY A 41 -5.15 2.77 -8.42
N GLU A 42 -4.22 3.55 -7.87
CA GLU A 42 -2.80 3.42 -8.21
C GLU A 42 -2.25 2.06 -7.77
N LYS A 43 -1.50 1.39 -8.66
CA LYS A 43 -0.81 0.15 -8.35
C LYS A 43 0.30 0.40 -7.33
N VAL A 44 0.30 -0.40 -6.26
CA VAL A 44 1.32 -0.39 -5.21
C VAL A 44 1.83 -1.80 -4.92
N GLN A 45 3.06 -1.87 -4.44
CA GLN A 45 3.62 -3.07 -3.82
C GLN A 45 3.62 -2.89 -2.29
N VAL A 46 3.09 -3.89 -1.58
CA VAL A 46 3.07 -3.94 -0.11
C VAL A 46 4.08 -4.97 0.36
N LEU A 47 5.07 -4.50 1.11
CA LEU A 47 6.22 -5.28 1.58
C LEU A 47 6.08 -5.47 3.09
N SER A 48 5.76 -6.68 3.52
CA SER A 48 5.63 -7.01 4.94
C SER A 48 7.00 -7.22 5.57
N VAL A 49 7.31 -6.43 6.61
CA VAL A 49 8.55 -6.53 7.37
C VAL A 49 8.53 -7.78 8.26
N ASP A 50 7.37 -8.11 8.81
CA ASP A 50 7.23 -9.17 9.82
C ASP A 50 7.39 -10.58 9.25
N ASN A 51 6.98 -10.80 7.99
CA ASN A 51 7.02 -12.14 7.39
C ASN A 51 7.59 -12.19 5.96
N GLY A 52 8.08 -11.06 5.42
CA GLY A 52 8.75 -11.01 4.12
C GLY A 52 7.83 -11.13 2.90
N GLU A 53 6.51 -11.25 3.09
CA GLU A 53 5.55 -11.30 1.99
C GLU A 53 5.60 -10.01 1.14
N ARG A 54 5.49 -10.16 -0.17
CA ARG A 54 5.53 -9.06 -1.15
C ARG A 54 4.33 -9.19 -2.07
N LEU A 55 3.37 -8.28 -1.95
CA LEU A 55 2.13 -8.32 -2.70
C LEU A 55 2.01 -7.11 -3.59
N GLU A 56 1.35 -7.25 -4.74
CA GLU A 56 0.93 -6.13 -5.56
C GLU A 56 -0.58 -5.95 -5.46
N THR A 57 -1.04 -4.72 -5.35
CA THR A 57 -2.46 -4.38 -5.27
C THR A 57 -2.68 -2.92 -5.69
N TYR A 58 -3.84 -2.34 -5.41
CA TYR A 58 -4.15 -0.94 -5.70
C TYR A 58 -4.71 -0.21 -4.47
N VAL A 59 -4.59 1.12 -4.48
CA VAL A 59 -4.99 2.01 -3.38
C VAL A 59 -6.50 2.25 -3.35
N ILE A 60 -7.10 2.10 -2.17
CA ILE A 60 -8.40 2.69 -1.81
C ILE A 60 -8.13 3.77 -0.76
N VAL A 61 -8.79 4.92 -0.90
CA VAL A 61 -8.66 6.02 0.07
C VAL A 61 -9.58 5.76 1.26
N GLY A 62 -9.01 5.78 2.45
CA GLY A 62 -9.73 5.67 3.72
C GLY A 62 -10.15 7.02 4.28
N GLU A 63 -10.75 7.02 5.47
CA GLU A 63 -11.13 8.24 6.17
C GLU A 63 -9.89 9.05 6.56
N ARG A 64 -9.93 10.36 6.30
CA ARG A 64 -8.83 11.29 6.60
C ARG A 64 -8.52 11.36 8.09
N GLY A 65 -7.23 11.26 8.43
CA GLY A 65 -6.75 11.36 9.81
C GLY A 65 -7.06 10.14 10.68
N SER A 66 -7.65 9.09 10.11
CA SER A 66 -7.97 7.84 10.83
C SER A 66 -6.74 6.99 11.17
N GLY A 67 -5.62 7.20 10.46
CA GLY A 67 -4.45 6.35 10.47
C GLY A 67 -4.67 4.97 9.84
N VAL A 68 -5.78 4.75 9.13
CA VAL A 68 -6.15 3.43 8.61
C VAL A 68 -5.12 2.91 7.61
N ILE A 69 -4.71 1.67 7.81
CA ILE A 69 -3.97 0.84 6.86
C ILE A 69 -4.65 -0.53 6.88
N CYS A 70 -5.61 -0.74 5.99
CA CYS A 70 -6.39 -1.98 5.95
C CYS A 70 -5.99 -2.86 4.77
N MET A 71 -5.61 -4.10 5.05
CA MET A 71 -5.38 -5.11 4.02
C MET A 71 -6.69 -5.82 3.70
N ASN A 72 -7.21 -5.61 2.50
CA ASN A 72 -8.51 -6.14 2.09
C ASN A 72 -8.37 -7.45 1.28
N GLY A 73 -9.38 -8.29 1.37
CA GLY A 73 -9.56 -9.47 0.53
C GLY A 73 -8.43 -10.50 0.72
N PRO A 74 -7.96 -11.15 -0.37
CA PRO A 74 -6.95 -12.21 -0.28
C PRO A 74 -5.64 -11.79 0.40
N ALA A 75 -5.29 -10.51 0.36
CA ALA A 75 -4.09 -9.98 1.01
C ALA A 75 -4.13 -10.14 2.54
N ALA A 76 -5.33 -10.13 3.13
CA ALA A 76 -5.55 -10.36 4.55
C ALA A 76 -5.11 -11.76 5.02
N HIS A 77 -4.95 -12.75 4.13
CA HIS A 77 -4.36 -14.04 4.49
C HIS A 77 -2.88 -13.94 4.85
N ARG A 78 -2.15 -13.04 4.19
CA ARG A 78 -0.69 -12.95 4.24
C ARG A 78 -0.19 -11.81 5.13
N ILE A 79 -0.93 -10.72 5.18
CA ILE A 79 -0.58 -9.53 5.97
C ILE A 79 -1.72 -9.27 6.96
N LYS A 80 -1.39 -9.30 8.26
CA LYS A 80 -2.37 -9.23 9.36
C LYS A 80 -2.33 -7.87 10.03
N ALA A 81 -3.42 -7.53 10.72
CA ALA A 81 -3.43 -6.41 11.65
C ALA A 81 -2.26 -6.52 12.64
N GLY A 82 -1.59 -5.40 12.89
CA GLY A 82 -0.40 -5.32 13.72
C GLY A 82 0.93 -5.46 12.98
N HIS A 83 0.96 -6.06 11.78
CA HIS A 83 2.18 -6.14 10.97
C HIS A 83 2.68 -4.75 10.58
N ILE A 84 3.98 -4.61 10.41
CA ILE A 84 4.65 -3.46 9.83
C ILE A 84 4.87 -3.71 8.33
N VAL A 85 4.44 -2.77 7.51
CA VAL A 85 4.58 -2.84 6.06
C VAL A 85 5.27 -1.60 5.49
N ILE A 86 5.85 -1.76 4.31
CA ILE A 86 6.31 -0.67 3.45
C ILE A 86 5.46 -0.71 2.19
N ILE A 87 4.86 0.42 1.82
CA ILE A 87 4.04 0.55 0.62
C ILE A 87 4.81 1.38 -0.38
N VAL A 88 4.98 0.89 -1.62
CA VAL A 88 5.72 1.59 -2.67
C VAL A 88 4.95 1.60 -3.99
N SER A 89 5.10 2.66 -4.76
CA SER A 89 4.72 2.67 -6.18
C SER A 89 5.92 3.04 -7.06
N TYR A 90 5.86 2.62 -8.31
CA TYR A 90 6.89 2.88 -9.31
C TYR A 90 6.29 3.61 -10.51
N ALA A 91 7.08 4.47 -11.13
CA ALA A 91 6.75 5.14 -12.37
C ALA A 91 7.65 4.66 -13.50
N ARG A 92 7.11 4.57 -14.71
CA ARG A 92 7.92 4.35 -15.91
C ARG A 92 8.56 5.67 -16.32
N MET A 93 9.87 5.68 -16.45
CA MET A 93 10.65 6.86 -16.83
C MET A 93 11.63 6.49 -17.93
N GLU A 94 11.87 7.44 -18.83
CA GLU A 94 12.95 7.33 -19.81
C GLU A 94 14.27 7.76 -19.17
N VAL A 95 15.32 6.99 -19.44
CA VAL A 95 16.70 7.31 -19.06
C VAL A 95 17.51 7.46 -20.33
N GLU A 96 18.29 8.54 -20.37
CA GLU A 96 19.29 8.86 -21.40
C GLU A 96 20.52 7.94 -21.29
#